data_AF-A0A9X3EU79-F1
#
_entry.id   AF-A0A9X3EU79-F1
#
_cell.length_a   1.000
_cell.length_b   1.000
_cell.length_c   1.000
_cell.angle_alpha   90.00
_cell.angle_beta   90.00
_cell.angle_gamma   90.00
#
_symmetry.space_group_name_H-M   'P 1'
#
loop_
_entity.id
_entity.type
_entity.pdbx_description
1 polymer ?
#
loop_
_entity_poly.entity_id
_entity_poly.type
_entity_poly.pdbx_seq_one_letter_code
_entity_poly.pdbx_strand_id
1 'polypeptide(L)'
;MKAKLIAAMEARLQANLDRAVLAATYTCEEYGEEEEEEEEEEEEADAGATASEYSSTNVQVADVDEADFVKNDGGYLYVLGDGRFRVLDAWPADQAHALSTFPIKGTPKRMYVHEDTAVIYSSLEELSQPAPDDPWNGGGVVENECTYGYDCDFTGDGHKLQITVLDLADRAKPRIRREMVFGGSYLNSRRVAKDVHTAVVFPELDVPGLSYWPDTLPAIYCGLKEHGVSVPEVQALFEALRLANLKLIDATPATQLLPSVRDVRYVDGGGLQVTEGPLSSCDQVYLYSPATPAASCRWCRSPSARSLRSGPARS
;
A
#
# COMPACT_ATOMS: atom_id res chain seq x y z
N MET A 1 -0.67 3.85 19.94
CA MET A 1 0.08 3.11 18.90
C MET A 1 0.66 1.82 19.47
N LYS A 2 1.71 1.85 20.29
CA LYS A 2 2.31 0.63 20.88
C LYS A 2 1.30 -0.26 21.61
N ALA A 3 0.36 0.31 22.37
CA ALA A 3 -0.70 -0.48 23.01
C ALA A 3 -1.59 -1.26 22.01
N LYS A 4 -1.92 -0.67 20.85
CA LYS A 4 -2.70 -1.35 19.80
C LYS A 4 -1.88 -2.48 19.17
N LEU A 5 -0.59 -2.22 18.93
CA LEU A 5 0.35 -3.22 18.42
C LEU A 5 0.51 -4.40 19.37
N ILE A 6 0.64 -4.13 20.68
CA ILE A 6 0.71 -5.17 21.71
C ILE A 6 -0.57 -6.00 21.70
N ALA A 7 -1.74 -5.37 21.69
CA ALA A 7 -3.02 -6.09 21.66
C ALA A 7 -3.18 -6.97 20.41
N ALA A 8 -2.79 -6.47 19.22
CA ALA A 8 -2.82 -7.26 17.99
C ALA A 8 -1.83 -8.45 18.04
N MET A 9 -0.62 -8.22 18.55
CA MET A 9 0.40 -9.25 18.72
C MET A 9 -0.04 -10.33 19.72
N GLU A 10 -0.62 -9.94 20.85
CA GLU A 10 -1.13 -10.87 21.87
C GLU A 10 -2.32 -11.69 21.36
N ALA A 11 -3.24 -11.08 20.61
CA ALA A 11 -4.36 -11.81 19.99
C ALA A 11 -3.86 -12.87 19.00
N ARG A 12 -2.87 -12.54 18.17
CA ARG A 12 -2.27 -13.49 17.22
C ARG A 12 -1.50 -14.61 17.93
N LEU A 13 -0.71 -14.29 18.96
CA LEU A 13 -0.03 -15.31 19.76
C LEU A 13 -1.03 -16.23 20.47
N GLN A 14 -2.15 -15.70 20.97
CA GLN A 14 -3.18 -16.52 21.61
C GLN A 14 -3.80 -17.50 20.61
N ALA A 15 -4.16 -17.06 19.41
CA ALA A 15 -4.70 -17.94 18.38
C ALA A 15 -3.72 -19.06 17.99
N ASN A 16 -2.42 -18.76 17.95
CA ASN A 16 -1.39 -19.77 17.66
C ASN A 16 -1.13 -20.70 18.85
N LEU A 17 -1.21 -20.19 20.08
CA LEU A 17 -1.14 -20.98 21.29
C LEU A 17 -2.29 -21.98 21.35
N ASP A 18 -3.53 -21.55 21.10
CA ASP A 18 -4.71 -22.42 21.15
C ASP A 18 -4.57 -23.60 20.18
N ARG A 19 -4.09 -23.34 18.95
CA ARG A 19 -3.78 -24.39 17.97
C ARG A 19 -2.66 -25.32 18.43
N ALA A 20 -1.58 -24.78 18.99
CA ALA A 20 -0.47 -25.58 19.49
C ALA A 20 -0.87 -26.44 20.70
N VAL A 21 -1.75 -25.94 21.57
CA VAL A 21 -2.32 -26.69 22.70
C VAL A 21 -3.20 -27.82 22.18
N LEU A 22 -4.03 -27.56 21.17
CA LEU A 22 -4.85 -28.59 20.53
C LEU A 22 -3.98 -29.71 19.96
N ALA A 23 -2.95 -29.36 19.17
CA ALA A 23 -1.99 -30.31 18.62
C ALA A 23 -1.17 -31.07 19.70
N ALA A 24 -0.98 -30.51 20.90
CA ALA A 24 -0.32 -31.16 22.03
C ALA A 24 -1.28 -31.98 22.91
N THR A 25 -2.59 -31.84 22.72
CA THR A 25 -3.62 -32.58 23.46
C THR A 25 -4.01 -33.84 22.71
N TYR A 26 -4.25 -33.70 21.40
CA TYR A 26 -4.80 -34.72 20.51
C TYR A 26 -3.74 -35.32 19.58
N THR A 27 -3.90 -36.60 19.24
CA THR A 27 -3.10 -37.23 18.18
C THR A 27 -3.67 -36.88 16.81
N CYS A 28 -2.89 -37.07 15.75
CA CYS A 28 -3.38 -36.85 14.39
C CYS A 28 -4.53 -37.79 13.99
N GLU A 29 -4.66 -38.95 14.64
CA GLU A 29 -5.77 -39.90 14.42
C GLU A 29 -7.07 -39.40 15.07
N GLU A 30 -6.98 -38.78 16.25
CA GLU A 30 -8.12 -38.24 17.01
C GLU A 30 -8.63 -36.91 16.40
N TYR A 31 -7.72 -36.14 15.79
CA TYR A 31 -8.01 -34.87 15.12
C TYR A 31 -8.93 -35.02 13.89
N GLY A 32 -8.96 -36.19 13.25
CA GLY A 32 -9.74 -36.44 12.04
C GLY A 32 -11.19 -36.90 12.27
N GLU A 33 -11.56 -37.24 13.51
CA GLU A 33 -12.92 -37.70 13.85
C GLU A 33 -13.86 -36.53 14.24
N GLU A 34 -13.33 -35.34 14.56
CA GLU A 34 -14.14 -34.15 14.94
C GLU A 34 -14.57 -33.30 13.73
N GLU A 35 -13.93 -33.41 12.56
CA GLU A 35 -14.35 -32.65 11.35
C GLU A 35 -15.70 -33.16 10.77
N GLU A 36 -16.20 -34.33 11.17
CA GLU A 36 -17.46 -34.90 10.65
C GLU A 36 -18.73 -34.48 11.46
N GLU A 37 -18.61 -33.80 12.62
CA GLU A 37 -19.76 -33.49 13.49
C GLU A 37 -20.19 -32.00 13.56
N GLU A 38 -19.53 -31.08 12.85
CA GLU A 38 -19.90 -29.64 12.81
C GLU A 38 -20.32 -29.13 11.42
N GLU A 39 -21.19 -29.87 10.72
CA GLU A 39 -21.97 -29.34 9.59
C GLU A 39 -23.48 -29.44 9.88
N GLU A 40 -24.02 -28.45 10.61
CA GLU A 40 -25.47 -28.19 10.62
C GLU A 40 -25.75 -26.86 9.89
N GLU A 41 -26.30 -26.99 8.69
CA GLU A 41 -26.84 -25.90 7.86
C GLU A 41 -28.12 -25.33 8.48
N GLU A 42 -28.17 -24.01 8.73
CA GLU A 42 -29.42 -23.28 8.90
C GLU A 42 -29.75 -22.50 7.60
N GLU A 43 -30.75 -22.98 6.85
CA GLU A 43 -31.45 -22.20 5.83
C GLU A 43 -32.46 -21.25 6.50
N GLU A 44 -32.31 -19.94 6.26
CA GLU A 44 -33.41 -18.99 6.37
C GLU A 44 -33.68 -18.31 5.03
N ALA A 45 -34.96 -18.26 4.66
CA ALA A 45 -35.46 -17.65 3.44
C ALA A 45 -36.37 -16.45 3.73
N ASP A 46 -36.29 -15.51 2.78
CA ASP A 46 -37.27 -14.48 2.40
C ASP A 46 -37.22 -13.10 3.10
N ALA A 47 -36.96 -12.04 2.33
CA ALA A 47 -38.04 -11.27 1.69
C ALA A 47 -37.48 -9.98 1.06
N GLY A 48 -37.93 -9.74 -0.18
CA GLY A 48 -37.43 -8.67 -1.04
C GLY A 48 -37.54 -7.25 -0.47
N ALA A 49 -36.44 -6.51 -0.63
CA ALA A 49 -36.43 -5.06 -0.64
C ALA A 49 -36.17 -4.58 -2.08
N THR A 50 -37.15 -3.87 -2.63
CA THR A 50 -37.07 -3.18 -3.92
C THR A 50 -35.97 -2.11 -3.87
N ALA A 51 -34.93 -2.27 -4.68
CA ALA A 51 -33.92 -1.24 -4.90
C ALA A 51 -34.52 -0.06 -5.67
N SER A 52 -34.80 1.06 -4.99
CA SER A 52 -35.25 2.30 -5.62
C SER A 52 -34.15 3.36 -5.74
N GLU A 53 -32.88 2.98 -5.64
CA GLU A 53 -31.77 3.91 -5.81
C GLU A 53 -30.82 3.39 -6.89
N TYR A 54 -30.79 4.11 -8.02
CA TYR A 54 -29.81 3.93 -9.07
C TYR A 54 -28.68 4.93 -8.84
N SER A 55 -27.44 4.47 -8.91
CA SER A 55 -26.28 5.37 -8.96
C SER A 55 -26.27 6.06 -10.33
N SER A 56 -26.25 7.39 -10.34
CA SER A 56 -25.90 8.12 -11.55
C SER A 56 -24.46 7.79 -11.92
N THR A 57 -24.21 7.39 -13.16
CA THR A 57 -22.85 7.19 -13.65
C THR A 57 -22.08 8.50 -13.57
N ASN A 58 -20.88 8.42 -13.01
CA ASN A 58 -19.92 9.51 -12.81
C ASN A 58 -19.84 10.40 -14.07
N VAL A 59 -20.42 11.60 -14.00
CA VAL A 59 -20.25 12.60 -15.05
C VAL A 59 -18.76 12.92 -15.13
N GLN A 60 -18.12 12.61 -16.26
CA GLN A 60 -16.73 12.96 -16.50
C GLN A 60 -16.59 14.48 -16.37
N VAL A 61 -15.93 14.92 -15.30
CA VAL A 61 -15.73 16.35 -15.02
C VAL A 61 -14.56 16.82 -15.86
N ALA A 62 -14.69 18.00 -16.48
CA ALA A 62 -13.60 18.61 -17.22
C ALA A 62 -12.32 18.67 -16.36
N ASP A 63 -11.18 18.43 -17.01
CA ASP A 63 -9.83 18.47 -16.41
C ASP A 63 -9.51 17.40 -15.36
N VAL A 64 -10.36 16.38 -15.22
CA VAL A 64 -10.10 15.19 -14.41
C VAL A 64 -9.54 14.08 -15.29
N ASP A 65 -8.50 13.41 -14.82
CA ASP A 65 -7.84 12.31 -15.53
C ASP A 65 -7.55 11.14 -14.59
N GLU A 66 -7.62 9.92 -15.11
CA GLU A 66 -7.36 8.65 -14.42
C GLU A 66 -6.00 8.11 -14.83
N ALA A 67 -5.23 7.54 -13.90
CA ALA A 67 -3.90 7.02 -14.24
C ALA A 67 -4.03 5.78 -15.14
N ASP A 68 -3.28 5.74 -16.24
CA ASP A 68 -3.36 4.66 -17.24
C ASP A 68 -1.93 4.24 -17.69
N PHE A 69 -1.80 3.13 -18.39
CA PHE A 69 -0.56 2.66 -19.01
C PHE A 69 -0.26 3.35 -20.34
N VAL A 70 -1.26 3.98 -20.97
CA VAL A 70 -1.11 4.70 -22.24
C VAL A 70 -1.69 6.11 -22.13
N LYS A 71 -0.94 7.11 -22.60
CA LYS A 71 -1.39 8.52 -22.66
C LYS A 71 -1.05 9.12 -24.02
N ASN A 72 -1.80 10.13 -24.42
CA ASN A 72 -1.58 10.88 -25.67
C ASN A 72 -1.84 12.37 -25.46
N ASP A 73 -1.08 13.22 -26.14
CA ASP A 73 -1.23 14.69 -26.12
C ASP A 73 -1.50 15.30 -27.51
N GLY A 74 -1.93 14.47 -28.48
CA GLY A 74 -2.19 14.85 -29.86
C GLY A 74 -0.97 14.79 -30.79
N GLY A 75 0.25 14.86 -30.27
CA GLY A 75 1.50 14.69 -31.05
C GLY A 75 2.27 13.44 -30.68
N TYR A 76 2.26 13.08 -29.40
CA TYR A 76 3.06 12.00 -28.83
C TYR A 76 2.19 10.93 -28.20
N LEU A 77 2.69 9.70 -28.23
CA LEU A 77 2.16 8.58 -27.47
C LEU A 77 3.13 8.24 -26.35
N TYR A 78 2.61 8.09 -25.14
CA TYR A 78 3.34 7.69 -23.96
C TYR A 78 2.89 6.30 -23.58
N VAL A 79 3.83 5.39 -23.39
CA VAL A 79 3.56 3.98 -23.07
C VAL A 79 4.38 3.57 -21.87
N LEU A 80 3.70 3.03 -20.87
CA LEU A 80 4.29 2.44 -19.67
C LEU A 80 4.18 0.91 -19.76
N GLY A 81 5.31 0.22 -19.84
CA GLY A 81 5.35 -1.23 -19.99
C GLY A 81 6.78 -1.77 -20.06
N ASP A 82 6.96 -3.07 -19.79
CA ASP A 82 8.26 -3.75 -19.77
C ASP A 82 9.33 -3.05 -18.91
N GLY A 83 8.92 -2.56 -17.73
CA GLY A 83 9.80 -1.82 -16.81
C GLY A 83 10.29 -0.47 -17.35
N ARG A 84 9.58 0.10 -18.34
CA ARG A 84 10.02 1.31 -19.06
C ARG A 84 8.88 2.27 -19.32
N PHE A 85 9.21 3.56 -19.31
CA PHE A 85 8.41 4.64 -19.89
C PHE A 85 8.96 4.97 -21.28
N ARG A 86 8.11 4.92 -22.29
CA ARG A 86 8.48 5.15 -23.69
C ARG A 86 7.71 6.35 -24.22
N VAL A 87 8.41 7.22 -24.95
CA VAL A 87 7.81 8.32 -25.70
C VAL A 87 7.95 8.02 -27.17
N LEU A 88 6.83 8.04 -27.89
CA LEU A 88 6.78 7.85 -29.33
C LEU A 88 6.29 9.15 -29.96
N ASP A 89 6.98 9.58 -31.01
CA ASP A 89 6.40 10.50 -31.98
C ASP A 89 5.36 9.70 -32.77
N ALA A 90 4.09 10.08 -32.66
CA ALA A 90 2.99 9.29 -33.18
C ALA A 90 2.31 9.97 -34.38
N TRP A 91 2.75 11.18 -34.76
CA TRP A 91 2.12 11.95 -35.82
C TRP A 91 3.14 12.61 -36.78
N PRO A 92 2.98 12.42 -38.10
CA PRO A 92 1.95 11.61 -38.78
C PRO A 92 2.19 10.10 -38.61
N ALA A 93 1.10 9.31 -38.67
CA ALA A 93 1.12 7.89 -38.30
C ALA A 93 2.09 7.03 -39.13
N ASP A 94 2.34 7.40 -40.38
CA ASP A 94 3.30 6.74 -41.29
C ASP A 94 4.77 7.01 -40.94
N GLN A 95 5.03 7.99 -40.07
CA GLN A 95 6.35 8.37 -39.58
C GLN A 95 6.51 8.09 -38.08
N ALA A 96 5.56 7.37 -37.48
CA ALA A 96 5.58 7.09 -36.06
C ALA A 96 6.85 6.31 -35.67
N HIS A 97 7.58 6.81 -34.67
CA HIS A 97 8.83 6.21 -34.20
C HIS A 97 9.06 6.47 -32.72
N ALA A 98 9.81 5.58 -32.06
CA ALA A 98 10.21 5.79 -30.67
C ALA A 98 11.22 6.94 -30.58
N LEU A 99 10.94 7.92 -29.72
CA LEU A 99 11.83 9.05 -29.44
C LEU A 99 12.77 8.78 -28.28
N SER A 100 12.22 8.23 -27.19
CA SER A 100 12.99 8.01 -25.98
C SER A 100 12.45 6.85 -25.17
N THR A 101 13.31 6.34 -24.29
CA THR A 101 12.99 5.30 -23.34
C THR A 101 13.68 5.61 -22.02
N PHE A 102 12.90 5.60 -20.95
CA PHE A 102 13.37 5.83 -19.59
C PHE A 102 13.10 4.58 -18.74
N PRO A 103 14.13 4.00 -18.08
CA PRO A 103 13.93 2.83 -17.22
C PRO A 103 13.16 3.22 -15.96
N ILE A 104 12.20 2.39 -15.56
CA ILE A 104 11.43 2.59 -14.32
C ILE A 104 11.88 1.53 -13.32
N LYS A 105 12.15 1.97 -12.09
CA LYS A 105 12.48 1.07 -10.98
C LYS A 105 11.21 0.35 -10.52
N GLY A 106 11.30 -0.97 -10.35
CA GLY A 106 10.18 -1.81 -9.94
C GLY A 106 9.20 -2.11 -11.08
N THR A 107 8.00 -2.55 -10.71
CA THR A 107 6.92 -2.90 -11.64
C THR A 107 6.07 -1.66 -11.92
N PRO A 108 6.04 -1.12 -13.14
CA PRO A 108 5.21 0.04 -13.46
C PRO A 108 3.71 -0.28 -13.29
N LYS A 109 2.97 0.63 -12.67
CA LYS A 109 1.54 0.45 -12.39
C LYS A 109 0.67 1.38 -13.21
N ARG A 110 0.90 2.70 -13.16
CA ARG A 110 0.07 3.68 -13.88
C ARG A 110 0.88 4.97 -14.11
N MET A 111 0.44 5.82 -15.04
CA MET A 111 1.01 7.15 -15.23
C MET A 111 -0.01 8.24 -15.52
N TYR A 112 0.41 9.48 -15.26
CA TYR A 112 -0.16 10.70 -15.81
C TYR A 112 0.87 11.37 -16.70
N VAL A 113 0.40 11.97 -17.80
CA VAL A 113 1.19 12.92 -18.58
C VAL A 113 0.35 14.17 -18.77
N HIS A 114 0.92 15.33 -18.43
CA HIS A 114 0.27 16.62 -18.60
C HIS A 114 1.32 17.69 -18.93
N GLU A 115 1.10 18.42 -20.02
CA GLU A 115 2.06 19.39 -20.56
C GLU A 115 3.46 18.75 -20.75
N ASP A 116 4.45 19.19 -19.96
CA ASP A 116 5.83 18.71 -20.00
C ASP A 116 6.19 17.88 -18.76
N THR A 117 5.22 17.23 -18.12
CA THR A 117 5.44 16.44 -16.91
C THR A 117 4.81 15.06 -17.02
N ALA A 118 5.57 14.02 -16.66
CA ALA A 118 5.04 12.70 -16.37
C ALA A 118 5.14 12.38 -14.88
N VAL A 119 4.07 11.80 -14.33
CA VAL A 119 4.04 11.22 -12.97
C VAL A 119 3.76 9.74 -13.11
N ILE A 120 4.70 8.90 -12.66
CA ILE A 120 4.68 7.45 -12.88
C ILE A 120 4.65 6.76 -11.52
N TYR A 121 3.73 5.82 -11.36
CA TYR A 121 3.60 4.95 -10.19
C TYR A 121 4.23 3.60 -10.51
N SER A 122 5.06 3.09 -9.61
CA SER A 122 5.61 1.74 -9.67
C SER A 122 5.67 1.08 -8.30
N SER A 123 5.61 -0.25 -8.31
CA SER A 123 5.72 -1.10 -7.13
C SER A 123 7.15 -1.59 -7.00
N LEU A 124 7.76 -1.41 -5.83
CA LEU A 124 9.11 -1.85 -5.55
C LEU A 124 9.11 -3.24 -4.91
N GLU A 125 9.81 -3.40 -3.77
CA GLU A 125 9.75 -4.58 -2.93
C GLU A 125 8.42 -4.68 -2.15
N GLU A 126 8.06 -5.89 -1.73
CA GLU A 126 6.94 -6.16 -0.82
C GLU A 126 7.10 -5.39 0.50
N LEU A 127 5.97 -4.92 1.05
CA LEU A 127 5.93 -4.19 2.33
C LEU A 127 6.19 -5.08 3.54
N SER A 128 5.73 -6.31 3.47
CA SER A 128 5.85 -7.31 4.51
C SER A 128 5.95 -8.67 3.86
N GLN A 129 6.99 -9.41 4.19
CA GLN A 129 6.87 -10.87 4.09
C GLN A 129 6.06 -11.31 5.31
N PRO A 130 5.02 -12.15 5.14
CA PRO A 130 4.38 -12.77 6.29
C PRO A 130 5.45 -13.40 7.18
N ALA A 131 5.28 -13.28 8.50
CA ALA A 131 6.23 -13.83 9.46
C ALA A 131 6.52 -15.29 9.05
N PRO A 132 7.77 -15.61 8.66
CA PRO A 132 8.10 -16.87 7.98
C PRO A 132 7.89 -18.09 8.88
N ASP A 133 7.60 -17.85 10.16
CA ASP A 133 7.45 -18.80 11.23
C ASP A 133 5.99 -19.12 11.56
N ASP A 134 4.97 -18.52 10.92
CA ASP A 134 3.57 -18.90 11.15
C ASP A 134 3.17 -20.04 10.18
N PRO A 135 3.13 -21.30 10.63
CA PRO A 135 2.84 -22.41 9.74
C PRO A 135 1.37 -22.48 9.32
N TRP A 136 0.47 -21.81 10.05
CA TRP A 136 -0.99 -21.88 9.87
C TRP A 136 -1.54 -20.70 9.09
N ASN A 137 -0.84 -19.57 9.14
CA ASN A 137 -1.06 -18.46 8.24
C ASN A 137 -0.05 -18.55 7.11
N GLY A 138 -0.06 -19.69 6.40
CA GLY A 138 0.90 -20.03 5.36
C GLY A 138 0.98 -18.89 4.37
N GLY A 139 2.07 -18.13 4.44
CA GLY A 139 2.37 -16.82 3.85
C GLY A 139 1.61 -16.33 2.61
N GLY A 140 0.29 -16.35 2.66
CA GLY A 140 -0.59 -15.89 1.64
C GLY A 140 -0.66 -14.39 1.79
N VAL A 141 0.21 -13.69 1.07
CA VAL A 141 -0.22 -12.41 0.50
C VAL A 141 -1.55 -12.73 -0.14
N VAL A 142 -2.63 -12.06 0.27
CA VAL A 142 -3.88 -12.12 -0.47
C VAL A 142 -3.57 -11.44 -1.80
N GLU A 143 -3.04 -12.20 -2.77
CA GLU A 143 -2.68 -11.74 -4.13
C GLU A 143 -3.92 -11.45 -4.97
N ASN A 144 -5.06 -11.17 -4.34
CA ASN A 144 -6.27 -10.85 -5.06
C ASN A 144 -6.39 -9.33 -5.12
N GLU A 145 -5.80 -8.74 -6.17
CA GLU A 145 -6.29 -7.45 -6.67
C GLU A 145 -7.83 -7.55 -6.77
N CYS A 146 -8.53 -6.65 -6.08
CA CYS A 146 -9.98 -6.71 -5.94
C CYS A 146 -10.65 -6.80 -7.31
N THR A 147 -11.18 -7.98 -7.65
CA THR A 147 -11.90 -8.16 -8.92
C THR A 147 -13.42 -8.06 -8.70
N TYR A 148 -13.96 -8.57 -7.57
CA TYR A 148 -15.37 -8.40 -7.17
C TYR A 148 -15.53 -8.38 -5.63
N GLY A 149 -16.30 -7.41 -5.13
CA GLY A 149 -16.29 -6.92 -3.74
C GLY A 149 -16.97 -7.76 -2.67
N TYR A 150 -16.63 -9.04 -2.56
CA TYR A 150 -16.89 -9.84 -1.36
C TYR A 150 -15.57 -10.54 -1.03
N ASP A 151 -15.01 -10.31 0.16
CA ASP A 151 -13.64 -10.69 0.60
C ASP A 151 -12.46 -9.93 -0.04
N CYS A 152 -12.39 -8.62 0.19
CA CYS A 152 -11.15 -7.88 -0.03
C CYS A 152 -10.84 -6.94 1.12
N ASP A 153 -9.63 -7.04 1.66
CA ASP A 153 -9.04 -5.96 2.43
C ASP A 153 -8.55 -4.85 1.48
N PHE A 154 -8.81 -3.60 1.84
CA PHE A 154 -8.29 -2.43 1.09
C PHE A 154 -6.79 -2.24 1.34
N THR A 155 -5.96 -3.22 0.96
CA THR A 155 -4.52 -3.29 1.29
C THR A 155 -3.60 -2.72 0.20
N GLY A 156 -4.16 -2.39 -0.96
CA GLY A 156 -3.37 -2.03 -2.15
C GLY A 156 -2.74 -3.28 -2.77
N ASP A 157 -1.56 -3.15 -3.38
CA ASP A 157 -0.87 -4.26 -4.03
C ASP A 157 0.17 -4.96 -3.14
N GLY A 158 0.23 -4.64 -1.85
CA GLY A 158 1.19 -5.23 -0.90
C GLY A 158 2.65 -4.82 -1.07
N HIS A 159 2.96 -3.94 -2.02
CA HIS A 159 4.33 -3.50 -2.34
C HIS A 159 4.55 -2.03 -1.98
N LYS A 160 5.81 -1.63 -1.74
CA LYS A 160 6.16 -0.23 -1.55
C LYS A 160 5.92 0.56 -2.83
N LEU A 161 5.19 1.66 -2.69
CA LEU A 161 4.94 2.60 -3.79
C LEU A 161 6.17 3.48 -4.03
N GLN A 162 6.62 3.53 -5.29
CA GLN A 162 7.47 4.60 -5.82
C GLN A 162 6.68 5.49 -6.79
N ILE A 163 6.76 6.80 -6.59
CA ILE A 163 6.32 7.81 -7.54
C ILE A 163 7.55 8.46 -8.16
N THR A 164 7.65 8.42 -9.48
CA THR A 164 8.72 9.05 -10.27
C THR A 164 8.14 10.20 -11.10
N VAL A 165 8.74 11.39 -10.98
CA VAL A 165 8.33 12.58 -11.74
C VAL A 165 9.41 12.93 -12.76
N LEU A 166 9.02 12.95 -14.03
CA LEU A 166 9.89 13.28 -15.15
C LEU A 166 9.50 14.63 -15.78
N ASP A 167 10.50 15.41 -16.14
CA ASP A 167 10.43 16.58 -17.03
C ASP A 167 10.54 16.10 -18.49
N LEU A 168 9.56 16.48 -19.29
CA LEU A 168 9.38 16.14 -20.70
C LEU A 168 9.52 17.35 -21.64
N ALA A 169 10.09 18.47 -21.18
CA ALA A 169 10.32 19.64 -22.05
C ALA A 169 11.16 19.30 -23.29
N ASP A 170 12.06 18.32 -23.16
CA ASP A 170 12.67 17.59 -24.27
C ASP A 170 12.21 16.13 -24.22
N ARG A 171 11.21 15.80 -25.05
CA ARG A 171 10.61 14.45 -25.15
C ARG A 171 11.59 13.39 -25.65
N ALA A 172 12.66 13.79 -26.34
CA ALA A 172 13.73 12.88 -26.74
C ALA A 172 14.72 12.60 -25.59
N LYS A 173 14.71 13.42 -24.52
CA LYS A 173 15.57 13.27 -23.35
C LYS A 173 14.83 13.57 -22.03
N PRO A 174 13.88 12.70 -21.61
CA PRO A 174 13.21 12.83 -20.33
C PRO A 174 14.22 12.94 -19.17
N ARG A 175 13.98 13.86 -18.24
CA ARG A 175 14.85 14.10 -17.07
C ARG A 175 14.10 13.87 -15.78
N ILE A 176 14.70 13.12 -14.86
CA ILE A 176 14.13 12.92 -13.54
C ILE A 176 14.16 14.23 -12.74
N ARG A 177 13.02 14.59 -12.12
CA ARG A 177 12.88 15.76 -11.25
C ARG A 177 12.66 15.38 -9.80
N ARG A 178 11.97 14.26 -9.55
CA ARG A 178 11.61 13.83 -8.20
C ARG A 178 11.36 12.34 -8.13
N GLU A 179 11.75 11.73 -7.02
CA GLU A 179 11.40 10.36 -6.64
C GLU A 179 10.84 10.36 -5.23
N MET A 180 9.71 9.70 -5.01
CA MET A 180 9.12 9.52 -3.70
C MET A 180 8.89 8.04 -3.46
N VAL A 181 9.48 7.49 -2.40
CA VAL A 181 9.26 6.10 -1.98
C VAL A 181 8.48 6.12 -0.69
N PHE A 182 7.31 5.49 -0.69
CA PHE A 182 6.40 5.40 0.45
C PHE A 182 6.54 4.04 1.13
N GLY A 183 6.46 4.01 2.46
CA GLY A 183 6.34 2.79 3.24
C GLY A 183 4.95 2.14 3.18
N GLY A 184 4.22 2.33 2.07
CA GLY A 184 2.85 1.84 1.86
C GLY A 184 2.58 1.54 0.39
N SER A 185 1.43 0.94 0.11
CA SER A 185 0.98 0.48 -1.21
C SER A 185 0.11 1.49 -1.92
N TYR A 186 0.20 1.45 -3.24
CA TYR A 186 -0.64 2.25 -4.11
C TYR A 186 -2.06 1.68 -4.13
N LEU A 187 -3.06 2.51 -3.81
CA LEU A 187 -4.46 2.14 -3.94
C LEU A 187 -5.05 2.75 -5.21
N ASN A 188 -5.03 4.08 -5.29
CA ASN A 188 -5.57 4.80 -6.44
C ASN A 188 -4.98 6.22 -6.51
N SER A 189 -5.21 6.91 -7.62
CA SER A 189 -4.91 8.33 -7.75
C SER A 189 -5.89 9.01 -8.69
N ARG A 190 -5.95 10.33 -8.60
CA ARG A 190 -6.70 11.17 -9.54
C ARG A 190 -5.98 12.48 -9.79
N ARG A 191 -5.85 12.87 -11.07
CA ARG A 191 -5.38 14.21 -11.42
C ARG A 191 -6.58 15.15 -11.55
N VAL A 192 -6.48 16.33 -10.94
CA VAL A 192 -7.41 17.45 -11.12
C VAL A 192 -6.58 18.67 -11.48
N ALA A 193 -6.74 19.17 -12.72
CA ALA A 193 -5.88 20.23 -13.25
C ALA A 193 -4.37 19.90 -13.07
N LYS A 194 -3.61 20.71 -12.33
CA LYS A 194 -2.16 20.50 -12.17
C LYS A 194 -1.80 19.62 -10.98
N ASP A 195 -2.79 19.22 -10.19
CA ASP A 195 -2.58 18.51 -8.94
C ASP A 195 -2.92 17.03 -9.10
N VAL A 196 -2.09 16.17 -8.50
CA VAL A 196 -2.30 14.73 -8.46
C VAL A 196 -2.57 14.33 -7.01
N HIS A 197 -3.76 13.79 -6.77
CA HIS A 197 -4.15 13.21 -5.50
C HIS A 197 -3.81 11.72 -5.51
N THR A 198 -3.06 11.25 -4.52
CA THR A 198 -2.69 9.84 -4.38
C THR A 198 -3.27 9.28 -3.09
N ALA A 199 -3.98 8.16 -3.19
CA ALA A 199 -4.38 7.33 -2.06
C ALA A 199 -3.33 6.23 -1.86
N VAL A 200 -2.70 6.22 -0.68
CA VAL A 200 -1.69 5.26 -0.28
C VAL A 200 -2.20 4.54 0.97
N VAL A 201 -2.16 3.21 0.95
CA VAL A 201 -2.50 2.38 2.09
C VAL A 201 -1.21 1.98 2.78
N PHE A 202 -1.18 2.05 4.10
CA PHE A 202 -0.05 1.58 4.89
C PHE A 202 -0.44 0.26 5.53
N PRO A 203 0.47 -0.73 5.55
CA PRO A 203 0.20 -2.00 6.19
C PRO A 203 0.02 -1.79 7.70
N GLU A 204 -0.39 -2.85 8.40
CA GLU A 204 -0.33 -2.84 9.86
C GLU A 204 1.09 -2.54 10.34
N LEU A 205 1.18 -2.05 11.58
CA LEU A 205 2.44 -1.67 12.18
C LEU A 205 3.36 -2.89 12.28
N ASP A 206 4.39 -2.93 11.45
CA ASP A 206 5.38 -3.99 11.48
C ASP A 206 6.55 -3.63 12.39
N VAL A 207 6.92 -4.58 13.25
CA VAL A 207 8.13 -4.50 14.08
C VAL A 207 9.07 -5.59 13.59
N PRO A 208 10.23 -5.22 13.03
CA PRO A 208 11.19 -6.20 12.54
C PRO A 208 11.58 -7.20 13.62
N GLY A 209 11.50 -8.49 13.26
CA GLY A 209 11.89 -9.60 14.14
C GLY A 209 10.81 -10.08 15.10
N LEU A 210 9.57 -9.59 15.02
CA LEU A 210 8.44 -10.26 15.67
C LEU A 210 8.27 -11.66 15.09
N SER A 211 8.06 -12.62 16.00
CA SER A 211 7.77 -14.01 15.69
C SER A 211 6.44 -14.39 16.33
N TYR A 212 5.66 -15.23 15.67
CA TYR A 212 4.35 -15.69 16.14
C TYR A 212 4.32 -17.19 16.42
N TRP A 213 5.46 -17.86 16.30
CA TRP A 213 5.64 -19.26 16.63
C TRP A 213 7.01 -19.52 17.25
N PRO A 214 7.12 -20.32 18.34
CA PRO A 214 8.41 -20.62 18.92
C PRO A 214 9.30 -21.45 17.97
N ASP A 215 10.52 -20.99 17.68
CA ASP A 215 11.48 -21.68 16.79
C ASP A 215 11.78 -23.14 17.17
N THR A 216 11.64 -23.47 18.46
CA THR A 216 11.89 -24.82 18.98
C THR A 216 10.69 -25.74 18.89
N LEU A 217 9.50 -25.21 18.57
CA LEU A 217 8.28 -25.98 18.47
C LEU A 217 8.07 -26.46 17.02
N PRO A 218 7.95 -27.77 16.76
CA PRO A 218 7.67 -28.26 15.42
C PRO A 218 6.38 -27.64 14.86
N ALA A 219 6.46 -27.14 13.63
CA ALA A 219 5.32 -26.63 12.88
C ALA A 219 4.50 -27.80 12.29
N ILE A 220 3.80 -28.54 13.15
CA ILE A 220 2.96 -29.69 12.77
C ILE A 220 1.51 -29.50 13.23
N TYR A 221 0.56 -29.89 12.37
CA TYR A 221 -0.87 -29.62 12.54
C TYR A 221 -1.50 -30.40 13.72
N CYS A 222 -0.89 -31.50 14.15
CA CYS A 222 -1.39 -32.40 15.16
C CYS A 222 -0.24 -33.25 15.72
N GLY A 223 -0.47 -33.98 16.81
CA GLY A 223 0.48 -34.99 17.29
C GLY A 223 1.75 -34.43 17.94
N LEU A 224 1.79 -33.17 18.39
CA LEU A 224 2.91 -32.64 19.18
C LEU A 224 3.17 -33.50 20.44
N LYS A 225 2.12 -34.12 20.97
CA LYS A 225 2.18 -35.14 22.03
C LYS A 225 3.06 -36.33 21.68
N GLU A 226 3.01 -36.82 20.43
CA GLU A 226 3.81 -37.94 19.93
C GLU A 226 5.28 -37.55 19.76
N HIS A 227 5.54 -36.25 19.56
CA HIS A 227 6.86 -35.65 19.58
C HIS A 227 7.37 -35.36 21.02
N GLY A 228 6.62 -35.77 22.05
CA GLY A 228 7.01 -35.61 23.46
C GLY A 228 6.80 -34.22 24.02
N VAL A 229 6.08 -33.34 23.29
CA VAL A 229 5.79 -31.97 23.74
C VAL A 229 4.51 -31.96 24.56
N SER A 230 4.57 -31.39 25.76
CA SER A 230 3.41 -31.30 26.66
C SER A 230 2.72 -29.93 26.59
N VAL A 231 1.42 -29.87 26.91
CA VAL A 231 0.67 -28.59 26.98
C VAL A 231 1.36 -27.54 27.88
N PRO A 232 1.86 -27.86 29.09
CA PRO A 232 2.59 -26.90 29.91
C PRO A 232 3.88 -26.37 29.25
N GLU A 233 4.55 -27.21 28.46
CA GLU A 233 5.75 -26.81 27.72
C GLU A 233 5.40 -25.85 26.58
N VAL A 234 4.35 -26.13 25.81
CA VAL A 234 3.82 -25.21 24.79
C VAL A 234 3.50 -23.85 25.40
N GLN A 235 2.74 -23.83 26.50
CA GLN A 235 2.37 -22.59 27.19
C GLN A 235 3.60 -21.80 27.65
N ALA A 236 4.62 -22.48 28.18
CA ALA A 236 5.86 -21.83 28.61
C ALA A 236 6.66 -21.24 27.42
N LEU A 237 6.70 -21.92 26.28
CA LEU A 237 7.36 -21.45 25.07
C LEU A 237 6.66 -20.20 24.50
N PHE A 238 5.33 -20.21 24.43
CA PHE A 238 4.56 -19.05 23.96
C PHE A 238 4.65 -17.85 24.91
N GLU A 239 4.69 -18.06 26.22
CA GLU A 239 4.93 -16.96 27.18
C GLU A 239 6.33 -16.37 27.02
N ALA A 240 7.35 -17.21 26.83
CA ALA A 240 8.71 -16.74 26.57
C ALA A 240 8.78 -15.91 25.27
N LEU A 241 8.10 -16.37 24.20
CA LEU A 241 7.99 -15.65 22.94
C LEU A 241 7.26 -14.32 23.10
N ARG A 242 6.14 -14.29 23.83
CA ARG A 242 5.40 -13.05 24.15
C ARG A 242 6.31 -12.02 24.82
N LEU A 243 7.08 -12.43 25.82
CA LEU A 243 8.03 -11.54 26.52
C LEU A 243 9.16 -11.06 25.60
N ALA A 244 9.63 -11.87 24.66
CA ALA A 244 10.62 -11.47 23.66
C ALA A 244 10.04 -10.41 22.70
N ASN A 245 8.84 -10.64 22.17
CA ASN A 245 8.12 -9.71 21.30
C ASN A 245 7.86 -8.37 21.99
N LEU A 246 7.43 -8.38 23.25
CA LEU A 246 7.22 -7.15 24.02
C LEU A 246 8.50 -6.31 24.15
N LYS A 247 9.67 -6.94 24.32
CA LYS A 247 10.95 -6.23 24.35
C LYS A 247 11.28 -5.60 23.00
N LEU A 248 11.00 -6.28 21.89
CA LEU A 248 11.19 -5.73 20.54
C LEU A 248 10.28 -4.53 20.29
N ILE A 249 9.00 -4.65 20.64
CA ILE A 249 8.02 -3.55 20.52
C ILE A 249 8.44 -2.34 21.37
N ASP A 250 8.92 -2.57 22.60
CA ASP A 250 9.38 -1.49 23.48
C ASP A 250 10.64 -0.81 22.93
N ALA A 251 11.61 -1.60 22.43
CA ALA A 251 12.84 -1.09 21.83
C ALA A 251 12.62 -0.35 20.49
N THR A 252 11.52 -0.63 19.78
CA THR A 252 11.26 -0.02 18.47
C THR A 252 10.88 1.46 18.60
N PRO A 253 11.60 2.39 17.94
CA PRO A 253 11.24 3.80 17.94
C PRO A 253 9.88 4.05 17.28
N ALA A 254 9.05 4.91 17.88
CA ALA A 254 7.72 5.23 17.33
C ALA A 254 7.79 5.83 15.92
N THR A 255 8.89 6.49 15.55
CA THR A 255 9.11 7.05 14.22
C THR A 255 9.25 5.99 13.14
N GLN A 256 9.71 4.79 13.49
CA GLN A 256 9.83 3.67 12.55
C GLN A 256 8.48 3.00 12.27
N LEU A 257 7.54 3.14 13.21
CA LEU A 257 6.18 2.60 13.11
C LEU A 257 5.23 3.54 12.35
N LEU A 258 5.65 4.79 12.09
CA LEU A 258 4.78 5.74 11.42
C LEU A 258 4.85 5.58 9.89
N PRO A 259 3.72 5.77 9.18
CA PRO A 259 3.73 5.95 7.73
C PRO A 259 4.80 6.95 7.32
N SER A 260 5.67 6.57 6.40
CA SER A 260 6.86 7.34 6.04
C SER A 260 7.01 7.51 4.54
N VAL A 261 7.77 8.54 4.17
CA VAL A 261 8.16 8.80 2.79
C VAL A 261 9.63 9.24 2.74
N ARG A 262 10.32 8.77 1.71
CA ARG A 262 11.62 9.27 1.30
C ARG A 262 11.46 10.01 -0.03
N ASP A 263 11.66 11.33 0.00
CA ASP A 263 11.51 12.24 -1.14
C ASP A 263 12.90 12.75 -1.58
N VAL A 264 13.26 12.47 -2.83
CA VAL A 264 14.47 12.93 -3.50
C VAL A 264 14.08 13.90 -4.59
N ARG A 265 14.59 15.14 -4.52
CA ARG A 265 14.37 16.17 -5.54
C ARG A 265 15.67 16.51 -6.24
N TYR A 266 15.62 16.53 -7.56
CA TYR A 266 16.71 16.89 -8.44
C TYR A 266 16.59 18.38 -8.77
N VAL A 267 17.55 19.17 -8.29
CA VAL A 267 17.56 20.63 -8.43
C VAL A 267 18.41 21.02 -9.64
N ASP A 268 17.97 22.05 -10.34
CA ASP A 268 18.71 22.63 -11.47
C ASP A 268 20.13 23.02 -11.02
N GLY A 269 21.14 22.55 -11.77
CA GLY A 269 22.56 22.63 -11.39
C GLY A 269 23.16 21.35 -10.81
N GLY A 270 22.40 20.25 -10.77
CA GLY A 270 22.89 18.92 -10.41
C GLY A 270 22.88 18.61 -8.90
N GLY A 271 22.26 19.47 -8.10
CA GLY A 271 22.08 19.25 -6.66
C GLY A 271 20.96 18.25 -6.36
N LEU A 272 21.10 17.54 -5.24
CA LEU A 272 20.08 16.64 -4.70
C LEU A 272 19.58 17.17 -3.36
N GLN A 273 18.26 17.21 -3.18
CA GLN A 273 17.62 17.42 -1.89
C GLN A 273 16.94 16.13 -1.47
N VAL A 274 17.30 15.61 -0.30
CA VAL A 274 16.71 14.38 0.25
C VAL A 274 16.04 14.72 1.57
N THR A 275 14.77 14.33 1.69
CA THR A 275 14.01 14.40 2.93
C THR A 275 13.40 13.03 3.20
N GLU A 276 13.53 12.55 4.42
CA GLU A 276 13.02 11.23 4.84
C GLU A 276 12.44 11.33 6.24
N GLY A 277 11.25 10.75 6.43
CA GLY A 277 10.60 10.74 7.73
C GLY A 277 9.11 10.42 7.66
N PRO A 278 8.41 10.58 8.79
CA PRO A 278 6.98 10.35 8.88
C PRO A 278 6.20 11.29 7.95
N LEU A 279 5.13 10.79 7.32
CA LEU A 279 4.21 11.59 6.51
C LEU A 279 3.59 12.75 7.28
N SER A 280 3.41 12.61 8.60
CA SER A 280 2.92 13.67 9.47
C SER A 280 3.85 14.89 9.56
N SER A 281 5.11 14.76 9.13
CA SER A 281 6.07 15.87 9.04
C SER A 281 5.97 16.64 7.71
N CYS A 282 5.18 16.16 6.75
CA CYS A 282 5.02 16.80 5.45
C CYS A 282 3.82 17.75 5.44
N ASP A 283 4.02 18.99 4.95
CA ASP A 283 2.95 20.00 4.83
C ASP A 283 1.85 19.64 3.80
N GLN A 284 2.05 18.59 3.00
CA GLN A 284 1.20 18.22 1.86
C GLN A 284 0.40 16.93 2.09
N VAL A 285 0.34 16.43 3.32
CA VAL A 285 -0.41 15.21 3.65
C VAL A 285 -1.74 15.57 4.27
N TYR A 286 -2.83 15.17 3.61
CA TYR A 286 -4.15 15.22 4.23
C TYR A 286 -4.30 14.02 5.16
N LEU A 287 -4.37 14.29 6.47
CA LEU A 287 -4.75 13.29 7.46
C LEU A 287 -6.24 13.43 7.73
N TYR A 288 -7.02 12.40 7.39
CA TYR A 288 -8.42 12.33 7.81
C TYR A 288 -8.48 12.31 9.34
N SER A 289 -9.26 13.21 9.93
CA SER A 289 -9.57 13.22 11.37
C SER A 289 -11.09 13.14 11.54
N PRO A 290 -11.61 12.14 12.27
CA PRO A 290 -13.06 12.02 12.52
C PRO A 290 -13.63 13.18 13.35
N ALA A 291 -12.78 14.03 13.96
CA ALA A 291 -13.18 15.21 14.71
C ALA A 291 -13.42 16.46 13.84
N THR A 292 -13.11 16.41 12.54
CA THR A 292 -13.29 17.54 11.62
C THR A 292 -14.22 17.10 10.48
N PRO A 293 -15.48 17.58 10.43
CA PRO A 293 -16.33 17.34 9.28
C PRO A 293 -15.65 17.89 8.01
N ALA A 294 -15.93 17.27 6.86
CA ALA A 294 -15.28 17.45 5.55
C ALA A 294 -15.41 18.86 4.91
N ALA A 295 -15.28 19.94 5.68
CA ALA A 295 -15.48 21.31 5.26
C ALA A 295 -14.34 22.24 5.74
N SER A 296 -13.09 21.91 5.40
CA SER A 296 -12.05 22.94 5.29
C SER A 296 -10.90 22.49 4.39
N CYS A 297 -11.16 22.51 3.08
CA CYS A 297 -10.12 22.39 2.05
C CYS A 297 -9.24 23.66 2.08
N ARG A 298 -8.11 23.65 2.81
CA ARG A 298 -7.06 24.67 2.66
C ARG A 298 -5.94 24.09 1.82
N TRP A 299 -6.06 24.31 0.52
CA TRP A 299 -5.00 24.10 -0.45
C TRP A 299 -3.90 25.15 -0.27
N CYS A 300 -2.67 24.70 -0.08
CA CYS A 300 -1.49 25.57 -0.16
C CYS A 300 -1.07 25.75 -1.62
N ARG A 301 -1.31 26.95 -2.16
CA ARG A 301 -0.60 27.46 -3.34
C ARG A 301 0.91 27.47 -3.07
N SER A 302 1.69 27.14 -4.09
CA SER A 302 3.14 27.41 -4.10
C SER A 302 3.44 28.89 -3.78
N PRO A 303 4.48 29.22 -3.01
CA PRO A 303 4.88 30.60 -2.76
C PRO A 303 5.63 31.17 -3.98
N SER A 304 4.95 31.34 -5.12
CA SER A 304 5.49 32.07 -6.28
C SER A 304 4.41 32.72 -7.14
N ALA A 305 3.56 33.55 -6.53
CA ALA A 305 2.74 34.50 -7.30
C ALA A 305 2.52 35.78 -6.50
N ARG A 306 3.57 36.59 -6.35
CA ARG A 306 3.41 37.99 -5.95
C ARG A 306 2.89 38.74 -7.19
N SER A 307 1.59 38.94 -7.23
CA SER A 307 0.87 39.69 -8.24
C SER A 307 1.46 41.09 -8.39
N LEU A 308 2.13 41.32 -9.52
CA LEU A 308 2.28 42.64 -10.12
C LEU A 308 0.92 43.05 -10.69
N ARG A 309 0.26 44.04 -10.09
CA ARG A 309 -0.54 45.10 -10.75
C ARG A 309 -1.32 45.90 -9.70
N SER A 310 -0.87 47.12 -9.45
CA SER A 310 -1.72 48.22 -8.98
C SER A 310 -1.39 49.46 -9.81
N GLY A 311 -2.21 49.71 -10.84
CA GLY A 311 -2.34 51.03 -11.46
C GLY A 311 -3.56 51.73 -10.83
N PRO A 312 -3.51 53.02 -10.48
CA PRO A 312 -4.62 53.68 -9.81
C PRO A 312 -5.70 54.08 -10.82
N ALA A 313 -6.95 53.74 -10.50
CA ALA A 313 -8.11 54.40 -11.07
C ALA A 313 -8.27 55.77 -10.41
N ARG A 314 -8.35 56.83 -11.22
CA ARG A 314 -8.98 58.09 -10.82
C ARG A 314 -10.10 58.41 -11.81
N SER A 315 -11.20 58.84 -11.18
CA SER A 315 -12.44 59.44 -11.68
C SER A 315 -12.26 60.46 -12.79
#